data_AF-W5T814-F1
#
_entry.id   AF-W5T814-F1
#
_cell.length_a   1.000
_cell.length_b   1.000
_cell.length_c   1.000
_cell.angle_alpha   90.00
_cell.angle_beta   90.00
_cell.angle_gamma   90.00
#
_symmetry.space_group_name_H-M   'P 1'
#
loop_
_entity.id
_entity.type
_entity.pdbx_description
1 polymer ?
#
loop_
_entity_poly.entity_id
_entity_poly.type
_entity_poly.pdbx_seq_one_letter_code
_entity_poly.pdbx_strand_id
1 'polypeptide(L)'
;MRLLLDRPYVLAWIYVLASVLLGPVIFLGGYVFFTQGVGDYCDAIHGSVADRDAAFRSAQIFQVTGAGVMVAVGLVLLIRLWTHRARLPWYFSVVSGAAVEVMMAGFVLVILLSGPAGQSC
;
A
#
# COMPACT_ATOMS: atom_id res chain seq x y z
N MET A 1 -4.63 -21.14 13.89
CA MET A 1 -5.10 -19.80 13.49
C MET A 1 -5.56 -18.92 14.67
N ARG A 2 -6.26 -19.44 15.69
CA ARG A 2 -6.68 -18.66 16.88
C ARG A 2 -5.52 -18.01 17.66
N LEU A 3 -4.39 -18.72 17.80
CA LEU A 3 -3.16 -18.23 18.47
C LEU A 3 -2.57 -16.93 17.89
N LEU A 4 -2.74 -16.67 16.59
CA LEU A 4 -2.27 -15.44 15.94
C LEU A 4 -3.20 -14.24 16.21
N LEU A 5 -4.50 -14.49 16.35
CA LEU A 5 -5.47 -13.45 16.69
C LEU A 5 -5.33 -12.97 18.14
N ASP A 6 -4.91 -13.83 19.05
CA ASP A 6 -4.79 -13.48 20.48
C ASP A 6 -3.63 -12.53 20.76
N ARG A 7 -2.66 -12.41 19.84
CA ARG A 7 -1.47 -11.57 20.00
C ARG A 7 -1.46 -10.43 18.97
N PRO A 8 -2.05 -9.27 19.27
CA PRO A 8 -2.22 -8.20 18.28
C PRO A 8 -0.88 -7.64 17.76
N TYR A 9 0.19 -7.72 18.56
CA TYR A 9 1.53 -7.31 18.11
C TYR A 9 2.09 -8.22 17.01
N VAL A 10 1.78 -9.53 17.01
CA VAL A 10 2.27 -10.45 15.97
C VAL A 10 1.65 -10.10 14.63
N LEU A 11 0.35 -9.79 14.61
CA LEU A 11 -0.34 -9.34 13.40
C LEU A 11 0.22 -8.01 12.88
N ALA A 12 0.55 -7.07 13.78
CA ALA A 12 1.20 -5.81 13.41
C ALA A 12 2.56 -6.04 12.73
N TRP A 13 3.40 -6.92 13.28
CA TRP A 13 4.69 -7.25 12.67
C TRP A 13 4.57 -8.03 11.36
N ILE A 14 3.59 -8.94 11.23
CA ILE A 14 3.29 -9.59 9.95
C ILE A 14 2.91 -8.55 8.91
N TYR A 15 2.05 -7.59 9.28
CA TYR A 15 1.67 -6.49 8.40
C TYR A 15 2.89 -5.67 7.98
N VAL A 16 3.75 -5.29 8.93
CA VAL A 16 4.96 -4.49 8.63
C VAL A 16 5.88 -5.23 7.66
N LEU A 17 6.20 -6.50 7.95
CA LEU A 17 7.08 -7.30 7.09
C LEU A 17 6.46 -7.54 5.71
N ALA A 18 5.16 -7.81 5.65
CA ALA A 18 4.45 -7.94 4.38
C ALA A 18 4.43 -6.62 3.60
N SER A 19 4.30 -5.48 4.29
CA SER A 19 4.24 -4.15 3.67
C SER A 19 5.53 -3.78 2.94
N VAL A 20 6.69 -4.21 3.46
CA VAL A 20 7.99 -4.00 2.80
C VAL A 20 8.04 -4.66 1.42
N LEU A 21 7.37 -5.80 1.25
CA LEU A 21 7.30 -6.51 -0.04
C LEU A 21 6.12 -6.02 -0.89
N LEU A 22 4.96 -5.85 -0.27
CA LEU A 22 3.72 -5.49 -0.96
C LEU A 22 3.75 -4.07 -1.50
N GLY A 23 4.39 -3.12 -0.82
CA GLY A 23 4.52 -1.74 -1.32
C GLY A 23 5.14 -1.67 -2.71
N PRO A 24 6.38 -2.15 -2.91
CA PRO A 24 7.02 -2.23 -4.21
C PRO A 24 6.24 -3.06 -5.23
N VAL A 25 5.66 -4.19 -4.82
CA VAL A 25 4.88 -5.06 -5.73
C VAL A 25 3.61 -4.36 -6.22
N ILE A 26 2.90 -3.64 -5.36
CA ILE A 26 1.70 -2.87 -5.74
C ILE A 26 2.10 -1.75 -6.71
N PHE A 27 3.16 -0.99 -6.37
CA PHE A 27 3.62 0.12 -7.19
C PHE A 27 4.12 -0.33 -8.56
N LEU A 28 5.12 -1.23 -8.59
CA LEU A 28 5.72 -1.72 -9.84
C LEU A 28 4.77 -2.61 -10.63
N GLY A 29 3.95 -3.42 -9.95
CA GLY A 29 2.97 -4.29 -10.58
C GLY A 29 1.98 -3.51 -11.45
N GLY A 30 1.52 -2.34 -11.01
CA GLY A 30 0.66 -1.48 -11.82
C GLY A 30 1.27 -1.16 -13.20
N TYR A 31 2.55 -0.80 -13.24
CA TYR A 31 3.23 -0.50 -14.50
C TYR A 31 3.52 -1.78 -15.33
N VAL A 32 4.02 -2.83 -14.69
CA VAL A 32 4.37 -4.08 -15.37
C VAL A 32 3.15 -4.73 -16.01
N PHE A 33 2.01 -4.78 -15.31
CA PHE A 33 0.83 -5.47 -15.80
C PHE A 33 0.00 -4.65 -16.79
N PHE A 34 -0.02 -3.31 -16.67
CA PHE A 34 -0.97 -2.48 -17.42
C PHE A 34 -0.32 -1.51 -18.40
N THR A 35 0.91 -1.05 -18.17
CA THR A 35 1.61 -0.07 -19.05
C THR A 35 2.75 -0.68 -19.86
N GLN A 36 2.77 -2.02 -20.00
CA GLN A 36 3.87 -2.76 -20.64
C GLN A 36 5.23 -2.50 -20.00
N GLY A 37 5.26 -2.11 -18.72
CA GLY A 37 6.47 -1.74 -17.99
C GLY A 37 6.96 -0.31 -18.25
N VAL A 38 6.23 0.49 -19.03
CA VAL A 38 6.59 1.88 -19.32
C VAL A 38 6.09 2.79 -18.20
N GLY A 39 7.00 3.56 -17.60
CA GLY A 39 6.67 4.53 -16.55
C GLY A 39 6.38 5.94 -17.09
N ASP A 40 6.82 6.23 -18.32
CA ASP A 40 6.64 7.53 -18.96
C ASP A 40 5.35 7.54 -19.78
N TYR A 41 4.44 8.43 -19.40
CA TYR A 41 3.20 8.64 -20.12
C TYR A 41 3.44 9.24 -21.52
N CYS A 42 4.54 9.94 -21.79
CA CYS A 42 4.79 10.49 -23.12
C CYS A 42 5.53 9.54 -24.08
N ASP A 43 5.74 8.28 -23.69
CA ASP A 43 6.45 7.30 -24.52
C ASP A 43 5.64 6.92 -25.78
N ALA A 44 6.33 6.81 -26.91
CA ALA A 44 5.77 6.52 -28.22
C ALA A 44 5.31 5.06 -28.38
N ILE A 45 5.57 4.21 -27.39
CA ILE A 45 5.21 2.78 -27.38
C ILE A 45 3.69 2.59 -27.40
N HIS A 46 2.92 3.58 -26.94
CA HIS A 46 1.47 3.45 -26.84
C HIS A 46 0.82 3.95 -28.14
N GLY A 47 0.21 3.03 -28.89
CA GLY A 47 -0.26 3.28 -30.25
C GLY A 47 -1.13 4.54 -30.40
N SER A 48 -2.25 4.61 -29.65
CA SER A 48 -3.10 5.79 -29.62
C SER A 48 -3.12 6.44 -28.21
N VAL A 49 -3.40 7.75 -28.16
CA VAL A 49 -3.55 8.50 -26.90
C VAL A 49 -4.64 7.87 -26.01
N ALA A 50 -5.73 7.36 -26.62
CA ALA A 50 -6.82 6.74 -25.89
C ALA A 50 -6.44 5.40 -25.24
N ASP A 51 -5.66 4.57 -25.96
CA ASP A 51 -5.18 3.28 -25.41
C ASP A 51 -4.20 3.51 -24.26
N ARG A 52 -3.38 4.55 -24.38
CA ARG A 52 -2.48 4.98 -23.32
C ARG A 52 -3.22 5.41 -22.06
N ASP A 53 -4.21 6.28 -22.20
CA ASP A 53 -5.01 6.75 -21.07
C ASP A 53 -5.68 5.58 -20.33
N ALA A 54 -6.21 4.61 -21.08
CA ALA A 54 -6.80 3.41 -20.49
C ALA A 54 -5.77 2.57 -19.71
N ALA A 55 -4.57 2.38 -20.27
CA ALA A 55 -3.48 1.65 -19.63
C ALA A 55 -3.02 2.30 -18.32
N PHE A 56 -2.69 3.60 -18.34
CA PHE A 56 -2.24 4.31 -17.13
C PHE A 56 -3.35 4.45 -16.09
N ARG A 57 -4.61 4.63 -16.52
CA ARG A 57 -5.75 4.65 -15.59
C ARG A 57 -5.96 3.31 -14.89
N SER A 58 -5.81 2.19 -15.60
CA SER A 58 -5.92 0.86 -14.99
C SER A 58 -4.76 0.57 -14.02
N ALA A 59 -3.53 0.95 -14.38
CA ALA A 59 -2.37 0.90 -13.48
C ALA A 59 -2.62 1.70 -12.19
N GLN A 60 -3.11 2.93 -12.34
CA GLN A 60 -3.45 3.82 -11.22
C GLN A 60 -4.54 3.21 -10.32
N ILE A 61 -5.63 2.70 -10.88
CA ILE A 61 -6.71 2.08 -10.10
C ILE A 61 -6.18 0.88 -9.30
N PHE A 62 -5.33 0.05 -9.93
CA PHE A 62 -4.71 -1.09 -9.26
C PHE A 62 -3.84 -0.65 -8.08
N GLN A 63 -2.94 0.32 -8.30
CA GLN A 63 -2.04 0.84 -7.28
C GLN A 63 -2.80 1.48 -6.11
N VAL A 64 -3.77 2.34 -6.42
CA VAL A 64 -4.58 3.05 -5.40
C VAL A 64 -5.44 2.07 -4.61
N THR A 65 -6.05 1.08 -5.27
CA THR A 65 -6.89 0.08 -4.60
C THR A 65 -6.04 -0.83 -3.71
N GLY A 66 -4.90 -1.33 -4.22
CA GLY A 66 -3.98 -2.16 -3.45
C GLY A 66 -3.43 -1.44 -2.22
N ALA A 67 -2.94 -0.21 -2.40
CA ALA A 67 -2.46 0.61 -1.30
C ALA A 67 -3.58 0.98 -0.31
N GLY A 68 -4.78 1.29 -0.81
CA GLY A 68 -5.95 1.59 0.00
C GLY A 68 -6.36 0.44 0.92
N VAL A 69 -6.33 -0.80 0.42
CA VAL A 69 -6.57 -2.00 1.25
C VAL A 69 -5.52 -2.10 2.35
N MET A 70 -4.24 -1.86 2.05
CA MET A 70 -3.17 -1.91 3.05
C MET A 70 -3.29 -0.83 4.12
N VAL A 71 -3.75 0.38 3.75
CA VAL A 71 -4.07 1.45 4.72
C VAL A 71 -5.23 1.04 5.61
N ALA A 72 -6.31 0.48 5.04
CA ALA A 72 -7.47 0.02 5.82
C ALA A 72 -7.09 -1.09 6.81
N VAL A 73 -6.27 -2.06 6.39
CA VAL A 73 -5.74 -3.11 7.27
C VAL A 73 -4.89 -2.51 8.40
N GLY A 74 -4.01 -1.54 8.08
CA GLY A 74 -3.21 -0.83 9.07
C GLY A 74 -4.08 -0.14 10.14
N LEU A 75 -5.15 0.56 9.74
CA LEU A 75 -6.11 1.19 10.65
C LEU A 75 -6.78 0.16 11.58
N VAL A 76 -7.23 -0.96 11.04
CA VAL A 76 -7.85 -2.04 11.84
C VAL A 76 -6.85 -2.57 12.88
N LEU A 77 -5.58 -2.73 12.51
CA LEU A 77 -4.53 -3.18 13.43
C LEU A 77 -4.22 -2.14 14.52
N LEU A 78 -4.20 -0.85 14.19
CA LEU A 78 -4.05 0.22 15.18
C LEU A 78 -5.21 0.25 16.18
N ILE A 79 -6.45 0.15 15.70
CA ILE A 79 -7.64 0.05 16.55
C ILE A 79 -7.55 -1.18 17.47
N ARG A 80 -7.08 -2.31 16.93
CA ARG A 80 -6.92 -3.55 17.71
C ARG A 80 -5.82 -3.46 18.76
N LEU A 81 -4.67 -2.87 18.42
CA LEU A 81 -3.58 -2.60 19.38
C LEU A 81 -4.07 -1.66 20.50
N TRP A 82 -4.80 -0.61 20.13
CA TRP A 82 -5.33 0.37 21.07
C TRP A 82 -6.33 -0.23 22.06
N THR A 83 -7.30 -1.01 21.56
CA THR A 83 -8.31 -1.69 22.38
C THR A 83 -7.70 -2.69 23.36
N HIS A 84 -6.59 -3.32 22.99
CA HIS A 84 -5.88 -4.28 23.84
C HIS A 84 -4.73 -3.66 24.64
N ARG A 85 -4.52 -2.33 24.58
CA ARG A 85 -3.34 -1.66 25.18
C ARG A 85 -3.17 -1.96 26.67
N ALA A 86 -4.28 -2.13 27.41
CA ALA A 86 -4.26 -2.38 28.85
C ALA A 86 -3.67 -3.74 29.22
N ARG A 87 -3.65 -4.70 28.29
CA ARG A 87 -3.11 -6.06 28.50
C ARG A 87 -1.69 -6.24 27.98
N LEU A 88 -1.14 -5.24 27.30
CA LEU A 88 0.18 -5.29 26.68
C LEU A 88 1.17 -4.37 27.41
N PRO A 89 2.43 -4.77 27.54
CA PRO A 89 3.49 -3.86 27.97
C PRO A 89 3.58 -2.67 27.00
N TRP A 90 3.67 -1.47 27.56
CA TRP A 90 3.62 -0.20 26.82
C TRP A 90 4.62 -0.16 25.66
N TYR A 91 5.84 -0.68 25.86
CA TYR A 91 6.91 -0.69 24.86
C TYR A 91 6.49 -1.41 23.57
N PHE A 92 5.92 -2.61 23.69
CA PHE A 92 5.48 -3.37 22.52
C PHE A 92 4.32 -2.70 21.80
N SER A 93 3.41 -2.06 22.53
CA SER A 93 2.28 -1.32 21.94
C SER A 93 2.76 -0.10 21.15
N VAL A 94 3.70 0.67 21.71
CA VAL A 94 4.21 1.90 21.07
C VAL A 94 5.06 1.56 19.85
N VAL A 95 6.00 0.61 19.97
CA VAL A 95 6.87 0.22 18.85
C VAL A 95 6.06 -0.38 17.69
N SER A 96 5.11 -1.26 18.00
CA SER A 96 4.27 -1.87 16.95
C SER A 96 3.34 -0.84 16.30
N GLY A 97 2.79 0.09 17.09
CA GLY A 97 1.95 1.18 16.57
C GLY A 97 2.74 2.09 15.62
N ALA A 98 3.90 2.56 16.06
CA ALA A 98 4.78 3.42 15.26
C ALA A 98 5.19 2.74 13.94
N ALA A 99 5.54 1.46 13.97
CA ALA A 99 5.91 0.73 12.76
C ALA A 99 4.74 0.63 11.76
N VAL A 100 3.51 0.38 12.24
CA VAL A 100 2.31 0.35 11.39
C VAL A 100 2.04 1.73 10.78
N GLU A 101 2.14 2.80 11.55
CA GLU A 101 1.95 4.18 11.07
C GLU A 101 2.96 4.54 9.97
N VAL A 102 4.24 4.19 10.14
CA VAL A 102 5.27 4.42 9.11
C VAL A 102 4.94 3.68 7.82
N MET A 103 4.50 2.42 7.90
CA MET A 103 4.11 1.65 6.71
C MET A 103 2.86 2.25 6.04
N MET A 104 1.86 2.65 6.82
CA MET A 104 0.66 3.32 6.30
C MET A 104 1.01 4.63 5.59
N ALA A 105 1.91 5.44 6.16
CA ALA A 105 2.39 6.65 5.52
C ALA A 105 3.05 6.35 4.16
N GLY A 106 3.81 5.26 4.08
CA GLY A 106 4.34 4.75 2.81
C GLY A 106 3.25 4.42 1.78
N PHE A 107 2.16 3.75 2.18
CA PHE A 107 1.05 3.48 1.26
C PHE A 107 0.26 4.73 0.87
N VAL A 108 0.11 5.70 1.78
CA VAL A 108 -0.45 7.02 1.44
C VAL A 108 0.42 7.70 0.39
N LEU A 109 1.75 7.63 0.51
CA LEU A 109 2.66 8.14 -0.51
C LEU A 109 2.48 7.42 -1.85
N VAL A 110 2.31 6.10 -1.86
CA VAL A 110 1.99 5.34 -3.09
C VAL A 110 0.71 5.89 -3.74
N ILE A 111 -0.36 6.09 -2.98
CA ILE A 111 -1.63 6.64 -3.51
C ILE A 111 -1.43 8.03 -4.12
N LEU A 112 -0.66 8.90 -3.46
CA LEU A 112 -0.39 10.26 -3.93
C LEU A 112 0.45 10.26 -5.21
N LEU A 113 1.48 9.42 -5.27
CA LEU A 113 2.38 9.30 -6.44
C LEU A 113 1.70 8.61 -7.63
N SER A 114 0.76 7.70 -7.39
CA SER A 114 -0.09 7.09 -8.41
C SER A 114 -1.15 8.03 -8.97
N GLY A 115 -1.23 9.29 -8.51
CA GLY A 115 -2.19 10.29 -8.96
C GLY A 115 -2.02 10.68 -10.45
N PRO A 116 -3.03 11.35 -11.05
CA PRO A 116 -3.00 11.74 -12.47
C PRO A 116 -2.03 12.88 -12.78
N ALA A 117 -1.30 13.40 -11.79
CA ALA A 117 -0.43 14.57 -11.92
C ALA A 117 0.73 14.39 -12.92
N GLY A 118 1.05 13.15 -13.31
CA GLY A 118 2.06 12.83 -14.34
C GLY A 118 1.48 12.51 -15.72
N GLN A 119 0.16 12.59 -15.92
CA GLN A 119 -0.51 12.23 -17.19
C GLN A 119 -0.71 13.44 -18.11
N SER A 120 0.35 14.24 -18.33
CA SER A 120 0.30 15.38 -19.25
C SER A 120 1.49 15.36 -20.21
N CYS A 121 1.17 15.31 -21.51
CA CYS A 121 2.00 15.76 -22.61
C CYS A 121 1.28 16.99 -23.21
#